data_AF-A0A372QSE9-F1
#
_entry.id   AF-A0A372QSE9-F1
#
_cell.length_a   1.000
_cell.length_b   1.000
_cell.length_c   1.000
_cell.angle_alpha   90.00
_cell.angle_beta   90.00
_cell.angle_gamma   90.00
#
_symmetry.space_group_name_H-M   'P 1'
#
loop_
_entity.id
_entity.type
_entity.pdbx_description
1 polymer ?
#
loop_
_entity_poly.entity_id
_entity_poly.type
_entity_poly.pdbx_seq_one_letter_code
_entity_poly.pdbx_strand_id
1 'polypeptide(L)'
;MASETEPQNEITRCLDLLSPESSDDAKFVALMLLPRLLQQDQETVKLVFGAMDFTFLERLMRTSNSSDSELPDNTLKTIAVNIISCFCAVDELLSKRQIHARIPTLSTLLSPEYVI
;
A
#
# COMPACT_ATOMS: atom_id res chain seq x y z
N MET A 1 -30.16 -15.97 -7.38
CA MET A 1 -29.56 -14.84 -6.63
C MET A 1 -28.22 -15.35 -6.13
N ALA A 2 -27.17 -15.10 -6.89
CA ALA A 2 -25.86 -15.69 -6.66
C ALA A 2 -25.16 -14.93 -5.53
N SER A 3 -24.64 -15.68 -4.55
CA SER A 3 -23.85 -15.17 -3.44
C SER A 3 -22.66 -14.37 -3.98
N GLU A 4 -22.68 -13.05 -3.81
CA GLU A 4 -21.47 -12.24 -3.80
C GLU A 4 -20.51 -12.85 -2.78
N THR A 5 -19.36 -13.27 -3.27
CA THR A 5 -18.45 -14.18 -2.59
C THR A 5 -17.82 -13.44 -1.42
N GLU A 6 -17.88 -13.98 -0.19
CA GLU A 6 -17.25 -13.43 1.04
C GLU A 6 -15.95 -12.60 0.84
N PRO A 7 -14.95 -13.02 0.01
CA PRO A 7 -13.76 -12.22 -0.28
C PRO A 7 -14.02 -10.83 -0.91
N GLN A 8 -15.04 -10.66 -1.76
CA GLN A 8 -15.38 -9.36 -2.36
C GLN A 8 -15.90 -8.36 -1.32
N ASN A 9 -16.63 -8.85 -0.32
CA ASN A 9 -17.07 -8.04 0.82
C ASN A 9 -15.90 -7.62 1.71
N GLU A 10 -14.91 -8.51 1.92
CA GLU A 10 -13.70 -8.18 2.67
C GLU A 10 -12.85 -7.12 1.97
N ILE A 11 -12.70 -7.22 0.63
CA ILE A 11 -12.01 -6.22 -0.19
C ILE A 11 -12.73 -4.87 -0.09
N THR A 12 -14.05 -4.84 -0.30
CA THR A 12 -14.85 -3.61 -0.21
C THR A 12 -14.67 -2.92 1.13
N ARG A 13 -14.73 -3.68 2.23
CA ARG A 13 -14.50 -3.15 3.58
C ARG A 13 -13.06 -2.69 3.80
N CYS A 14 -12.09 -3.36 3.19
CA CYS A 14 -10.68 -2.96 3.23
C CYS A 14 -10.45 -1.63 2.50
N LEU A 15 -11.18 -1.39 1.41
CA LEU A 15 -11.10 -0.16 0.62
C LEU A 15 -11.72 1.04 1.34
N ASP A 16 -12.83 0.82 2.05
CA ASP A 16 -13.43 1.85 2.90
C ASP A 16 -12.43 2.33 3.96
N LEU A 17 -11.63 1.42 4.53
CA LEU A 17 -10.58 1.74 5.51
C LEU A 17 -9.35 2.42 4.89
N LEU A 18 -9.15 2.31 3.56
CA LEU A 18 -8.08 3.01 2.82
C LEU A 18 -8.50 4.41 2.35
N SER A 19 -9.78 4.75 2.50
CA SER A 19 -10.30 6.05 2.11
C SER A 19 -9.50 7.19 2.77
N PRO A 20 -9.33 8.34 2.09
CA PRO A 20 -8.60 9.49 2.65
C PRO A 20 -9.14 9.93 4.02
N GLU A 21 -10.45 9.74 4.24
CA GLU A 21 -11.21 10.12 5.43
C GLU A 21 -11.00 9.17 6.63
N SER A 22 -10.40 8.01 6.42
CA SER A 22 -10.11 7.02 7.47
C SER A 22 -8.89 7.40 8.31
N SER A 23 -8.88 6.96 9.57
CA SER A 23 -7.73 7.16 10.47
C SER A 23 -6.49 6.40 9.99
N ASP A 24 -5.30 6.88 10.36
CA ASP A 24 -4.05 6.20 10.02
C ASP A 24 -4.02 4.74 10.57
N ASP A 25 -4.64 4.47 11.73
CA ASP A 25 -4.80 3.11 12.29
C ASP A 25 -5.68 2.20 11.41
N ALA A 26 -6.81 2.74 10.93
CA ALA A 26 -7.72 2.01 10.04
C ALA A 26 -7.02 1.70 8.70
N LYS A 27 -6.32 2.69 8.14
CA LYS A 27 -5.49 2.51 6.95
C LYS A 27 -4.40 1.45 7.18
N PHE A 28 -3.77 1.45 8.36
CA PHE A 28 -2.74 0.47 8.69
C PHE A 28 -3.27 -0.97 8.76
N VAL A 29 -4.43 -1.19 9.38
CA VAL A 29 -5.10 -2.50 9.40
C VAL A 29 -5.41 -2.97 7.98
N ALA A 30 -5.93 -2.09 7.13
CA ALA A 30 -6.20 -2.40 5.73
C ALA A 30 -4.92 -2.78 4.97
N LEU A 31 -3.82 -2.04 5.19
CA LEU A 31 -2.53 -2.33 4.58
C LEU A 31 -1.93 -3.68 5.01
N MET A 32 -2.21 -4.17 6.22
CA MET A 32 -1.77 -5.50 6.67
C MET A 32 -2.54 -6.64 5.98
N LEU A 33 -3.80 -6.39 5.62
CA LEU A 33 -4.67 -7.37 4.95
C LEU A 33 -4.49 -7.38 3.44
N LEU A 34 -4.13 -6.23 2.86
CA LEU A 34 -3.98 -6.01 1.42
C LEU A 34 -3.06 -7.01 0.71
N PRO A 35 -1.82 -7.29 1.18
CA PRO A 35 -0.94 -8.24 0.50
C PRO A 35 -1.53 -9.65 0.36
N ARG A 36 -2.37 -10.06 1.32
CA ARG A 36 -3.09 -11.34 1.26
C ARG A 36 -4.25 -11.29 0.27
N LEU A 37 -4.98 -10.19 0.22
CA LEU A 37 -6.14 -10.01 -0.67
C LEU A 37 -5.73 -9.79 -2.13
N LEU A 38 -4.59 -9.15 -2.37
CA LEU A 38 -4.05 -8.87 -3.71
C LEU A 38 -3.52 -10.12 -4.45
N GLN A 39 -3.47 -11.28 -3.78
CA GLN A 39 -3.15 -12.57 -4.43
C GLN A 39 -4.32 -13.16 -5.23
N GLN A 40 -5.53 -12.57 -5.15
CA GLN A 40 -6.73 -13.21 -5.68
C GLN A 40 -7.04 -12.94 -7.16
N ASP A 41 -6.83 -11.73 -7.70
CA ASP A 41 -6.95 -11.44 -9.15
C ASP A 41 -6.40 -10.03 -9.53
N GLN A 42 -6.20 -9.78 -10.83
CA GLN A 42 -5.72 -8.48 -11.33
C GLN A 42 -6.78 -7.37 -11.19
N GLU A 43 -8.08 -7.70 -11.22
CA GLU A 43 -9.17 -6.73 -11.14
C GLU A 43 -9.27 -6.10 -9.73
N THR A 44 -9.08 -6.90 -8.69
CA THR A 44 -8.97 -6.44 -7.29
C THR A 44 -7.78 -5.50 -7.12
N VAL A 45 -6.63 -5.84 -7.73
CA VAL A 45 -5.43 -4.97 -7.68
C VAL A 45 -5.72 -3.60 -8.30
N LYS A 46 -6.43 -3.56 -9.44
CA LYS A 46 -6.86 -2.31 -10.08
C LYS A 46 -7.83 -1.51 -9.20
N LEU A 47 -8.76 -2.21 -8.54
CA LEU A 47 -9.76 -1.57 -7.68
C LEU A 47 -9.12 -0.96 -6.42
N VAL A 48 -8.20 -1.71 -5.77
CA VAL A 48 -7.36 -1.20 -4.69
C VAL A 48 -6.53 -0.01 -5.13
N PHE A 49 -5.91 -0.09 -6.30
CA PHE A 49 -5.12 1.01 -6.83
C PHE A 49 -5.96 2.29 -6.98
N GLY A 50 -7.24 2.17 -7.36
CA GLY A 50 -8.16 3.30 -7.47
C GLY A 50 -8.54 3.94 -6.15
N ALA A 51 -8.66 3.14 -5.08
CA ALA A 51 -9.01 3.62 -3.74
C ALA A 51 -7.80 4.05 -2.90
N MET A 52 -6.58 3.72 -3.34
CA MET A 52 -5.37 3.92 -2.56
C MET A 52 -5.05 5.41 -2.33
N ASP A 53 -4.81 5.77 -1.06
CA ASP A 53 -4.22 7.05 -0.68
C ASP A 53 -2.70 7.01 -0.89
N PHE A 54 -2.25 7.43 -2.08
CA PHE A 54 -0.82 7.48 -2.40
C PHE A 54 -0.03 8.50 -1.57
N THR A 55 -0.69 9.46 -0.92
CA THR A 55 -0.04 10.40 0.00
C THR A 55 0.30 9.70 1.31
N PHE A 56 -0.64 8.91 1.83
CA PHE A 56 -0.40 8.04 2.97
C PHE A 56 0.69 7.00 2.66
N LEU A 57 0.65 6.37 1.49
CA LEU A 57 1.68 5.41 1.07
C LEU A 57 3.08 6.04 0.99
N GLU A 58 3.17 7.28 0.50
CA GLU A 58 4.42 8.05 0.48
C GLU A 58 4.91 8.38 1.89
N ARG A 59 4.00 8.78 2.80
CA ARG A 59 4.34 9.01 4.21
C ARG A 59 4.91 7.74 4.85
N LEU A 60 4.30 6.58 4.55
CA LEU A 60 4.72 5.29 5.08
C LEU A 60 6.14 4.90 4.64
N MET A 61 6.52 5.19 3.39
CA MET A 61 7.89 4.99 2.90
C MET A 61 8.92 5.96 3.53
N ARG A 62 8.47 7.15 3.92
CA ARG A 62 9.32 8.20 4.49
C ARG A 62 9.39 8.17 6.02
N THR A 63 8.65 7.29 6.68
CA THR A 63 8.67 7.17 8.14
C THR A 63 10.12 6.94 8.60
N SER A 64 10.58 7.84 9.46
CA SER A 64 11.93 7.82 10.02
C SER A 64 11.89 8.34 11.45
N ASN A 65 12.45 7.55 12.37
CA ASN A 65 12.79 7.91 13.73
C ASN A 65 11.65 8.52 14.55
N SER A 66 10.46 7.93 14.50
CA SER A 66 9.47 8.16 15.56
C SER A 66 9.82 7.28 16.76
N SER A 67 10.50 7.84 17.76
CA SER A 67 10.80 7.17 19.03
C SER A 67 9.56 6.71 19.81
N ASP A 68 8.37 7.11 19.37
CA ASP A 68 7.06 6.75 19.93
C ASP A 68 6.25 5.76 19.08
N SER A 69 6.77 5.23 17.96
CA SER A 69 6.01 4.26 17.16
C SER A 69 6.15 2.84 17.70
N GLU A 70 5.01 2.18 17.96
CA GLU A 70 4.95 0.77 18.37
C GLU A 70 5.55 -0.20 17.32
N LEU A 71 5.70 0.26 16.08
CA LEU A 71 6.23 -0.51 14.95
C LEU A 71 7.58 0.02 14.49
N PRO A 72 8.55 -0.86 14.17
CA PRO A 72 9.82 -0.45 13.58
C PRO A 72 9.63 0.22 12.21
N ASP A 73 10.36 1.30 11.95
CA ASP A 73 10.33 2.02 10.66
C ASP A 73 10.53 1.10 9.45
N ASN A 74 11.44 0.12 9.58
CA ASN A 74 11.71 -0.85 8.52
C ASN A 74 10.49 -1.71 8.18
N THR A 75 9.64 -2.02 9.16
CA THR A 75 8.40 -2.77 8.94
C THR A 75 7.42 -1.94 8.11
N LEU A 76 7.24 -0.66 8.46
CA LEU A 76 6.35 0.26 7.74
C LEU A 76 6.81 0.44 6.29
N LYS A 77 8.12 0.66 6.08
CA LYS A 77 8.72 0.74 4.75
C LYS A 77 8.52 -0.54 3.95
N THR A 78 8.72 -1.70 4.57
CA THR A 78 8.54 -3.01 3.92
C THR A 78 7.09 -3.23 3.49
N ILE A 79 6.12 -2.86 4.34
CA ILE A 79 4.70 -2.92 4.00
C ILE A 79 4.43 -2.05 2.76
N ALA A 80 4.89 -0.80 2.77
CA ALA A 80 4.70 0.13 1.66
C ALA A 80 5.26 -0.42 0.33
N VAL A 81 6.49 -0.96 0.36
CA VAL A 81 7.16 -1.54 -0.81
C VAL A 81 6.39 -2.77 -1.32
N ASN A 82 5.91 -3.63 -0.42
CA ASN A 82 5.12 -4.81 -0.81
C ASN A 82 3.82 -4.43 -1.52
N ILE A 83 3.13 -3.40 -1.06
CA ILE A 83 1.90 -2.90 -1.71
C ILE A 83 2.20 -2.39 -3.12
N ILE A 84 3.27 -1.60 -3.28
CA ILE A 84 3.70 -1.11 -4.60
C ILE A 84 4.06 -2.29 -5.51
N SER A 85 4.77 -3.30 -4.98
CA SER A 85 5.12 -4.52 -5.71
C SER A 85 3.89 -5.24 -6.27
N CYS A 86 2.81 -5.32 -5.48
CA CYS A 86 1.54 -5.86 -5.95
C CYS A 86 0.95 -5.07 -7.12
N PHE A 87 1.02 -3.73 -7.10
CA PHE A 87 0.57 -2.90 -8.23
C PHE A 87 1.44 -3.08 -9.47
N CYS A 88 2.74 -3.30 -9.29
CA CYS A 88 3.67 -3.54 -10.38
C CYS A 88 3.45 -4.88 -11.08
N ALA A 89 2.71 -5.82 -10.49
CA ALA A 89 2.34 -7.08 -11.13
C ALA A 89 1.25 -6.92 -12.22
N VAL A 90 0.69 -5.72 -12.39
CA VAL A 90 -0.32 -5.40 -13.40
C VAL A 90 0.22 -4.36 -14.37
N ASP A 91 0.54 -4.78 -15.60
CA ASP A 91 1.18 -3.95 -16.63
C ASP A 91 0.44 -2.64 -16.92
N GLU A 92 -0.90 -2.66 -16.90
CA GLU A 92 -1.73 -1.47 -17.10
C GLU A 92 -1.45 -0.36 -16.07
N LEU A 93 -1.10 -0.73 -14.85
CA LEU A 93 -0.85 0.19 -13.74
C LEU A 93 0.56 0.80 -13.81
N LEU A 94 1.52 0.14 -14.46
CA LEU A 94 2.89 0.63 -14.59
C LEU A 94 2.96 1.97 -15.31
N SER A 95 2.05 2.24 -16.25
CA SER A 95 1.98 3.50 -16.99
C SER A 95 1.42 4.68 -16.18
N LYS A 96 0.91 4.43 -14.96
CA LYS A 96 0.23 5.44 -14.16
C LYS A 96 1.23 6.36 -13.45
N ARG A 97 0.93 7.66 -13.45
CA ARG A 97 1.77 8.68 -12.79
C ARG A 97 2.01 8.38 -11.31
N GLN A 98 1.03 7.74 -10.65
CA GLN A 98 1.11 7.37 -9.24
C GLN A 98 2.27 6.40 -8.98
N ILE A 99 2.54 5.43 -9.86
CA ILE A 99 3.69 4.53 -9.74
C ILE A 99 4.99 5.29 -10.03
N HIS A 100 5.04 6.04 -11.13
CA HIS A 100 6.24 6.80 -11.52
C HIS A 100 6.67 7.80 -10.44
N ALA A 101 5.72 8.46 -9.78
CA ALA A 101 6.00 9.43 -8.72
C ALA A 101 6.72 8.81 -7.51
N ARG A 102 6.60 7.48 -7.30
CA ARG A 102 7.22 6.75 -6.18
C ARG A 102 8.62 6.23 -6.50
N ILE A 103 9.02 6.19 -7.78
CA ILE A 103 10.35 5.71 -8.19
C ILE A 103 11.49 6.43 -7.45
N PRO A 104 11.49 7.78 -7.31
CA PRO A 104 12.56 8.46 -6.57
C PRO A 104 12.64 8.02 -5.10
N THR A 105 11.49 7.89 -4.43
CA THR A 105 11.40 7.46 -3.03
C THR A 105 11.91 6.02 -2.88
N LEU A 106 11.52 5.11 -3.77
CA LEU A 106 12.04 3.74 -3.79
C LEU A 106 13.57 3.71 -3.99
N SER A 107 14.09 4.55 -4.89
CA SER A 107 15.55 4.67 -5.09
C SER A 107 16.28 5.14 -3.83
N THR A 108 15.68 6.04 -3.04
CA THR A 108 16.27 6.47 -1.77
C THR A 108 16.26 5.37 -0.72
N LEU A 109 15.28 4.46 -0.73
CA LEU A 109 15.23 3.30 0.18
C LEU A 109 16.33 2.28 -0.12
N LEU A 110 16.74 2.17 -1.38
CA LEU A 110 17.82 1.27 -1.82
C LEU A 110 19.22 1.88 -1.64
N SER A 111 19.30 3.19 -1.48
CA SER A 111 20.56 3.87 -1.25
C SER A 111 20.93 3.66 0.22
N PRO A 112 21.97 2.86 0.53
CA PRO A 112 22.44 2.78 1.90
C PRO A 112 22.78 4.20 2.35
N GLU A 113 22.32 4.60 3.52
CA GLU A 113 22.87 5.76 4.21
C GLU A 113 24.39 5.58 4.18
N TYR A 114 25.07 6.42 3.40
CA TYR A 114 26.51 6.47 3.40
C TYR A 114 26.88 7.16 4.72
N VAL A 115 26.99 6.34 5.77
CA VAL A 115 27.58 6.74 7.04
C VAL A 115 29.05 7.04 6.74
N ILE A 116 29.37 8.32 6.53
CA ILE A 116 30.75 8.84 6.57
C ILE A 116 31.11 9.05 8.04
#